data_AF-A0A8J5FZ57-F1
#
_entry.id   AF-A0A8J5FZ57-F1
#
_cell.length_a   1.000
_cell.length_b   1.000
_cell.length_c   1.000
_cell.angle_alpha   90.00
_cell.angle_beta   90.00
_cell.angle_gamma   90.00
#
_symmetry.space_group_name_H-M   'P 1'
#
loop_
_entity.id
_entity.type
_entity.pdbx_description
1 polymer ?
#
loop_
_entity_poly.entity_id
_entity_poly.type
_entity_poly.pdbx_seq_one_letter_code
_entity_poly.pdbx_strand_id
1 'polypeptide(L)'
;MCAEKIAMSEAALTSVARIAMSMDDGDMAFDCVKRMKLLGITARVRSYGPALFTFCNKGDIDKVFEVEAHMSENGIQPEESELEALLRISIAARRGDKVYYLLHKLRTNVRQVSASTAELIEAWFKSLTASRLGKRKWDAKELAEAIENGGAGWHGLGWLGKGKWSVAHTSVDVDGVCMSCGHKLATIDLDPVETENFAKSVASLANKRERNSNFQKFQKWLDYYGPFEAVVDAANVALYCQKRFAVNKVSAVVNAIRQKLPMKRCPLYYCT
;
A
#
# COMPACT_ATOMS: atom_id res chain seq x y z
N MET A 1 -49.55 5.28 2.43
CA MET A 1 -48.67 4.09 2.43
C MET A 1 -47.40 4.45 3.18
N CYS A 2 -47.28 3.98 4.42
CA CYS A 2 -46.08 4.20 5.22
C CYS A 2 -44.95 3.38 4.59
N ALA A 3 -43.97 4.04 3.97
CA ALA A 3 -42.74 3.37 3.59
C ALA A 3 -42.10 2.85 4.87
N GLU A 4 -42.09 1.52 5.05
CA GLU A 4 -41.35 0.89 6.12
C GLU A 4 -39.92 1.43 6.10
N LYS A 5 -39.47 1.94 7.25
CA LYS A 5 -38.14 2.55 7.40
C LYS A 5 -37.10 1.42 7.47
N ILE A 6 -36.98 0.67 6.38
CA ILE A 6 -36.03 -0.43 6.25
C ILE A 6 -34.63 0.16 6.40
N ALA A 7 -33.89 -0.31 7.40
CA ALA A 7 -32.51 0.08 7.62
C ALA A 7 -31.68 -0.40 6.41
N MET A 8 -31.22 0.56 5.59
CA MET A 8 -30.42 0.23 4.42
C MET A 8 -29.04 -0.28 4.84
N SER A 9 -28.56 -1.34 4.20
CA SER A 9 -27.20 -1.85 4.40
C SER A 9 -26.18 -1.08 3.54
N GLU A 10 -24.89 -1.20 3.86
CA GLU A 10 -23.81 -0.67 3.01
C GLU A 10 -23.92 -1.19 1.58
N ALA A 11 -24.22 -2.49 1.40
CA ALA A 11 -24.34 -3.10 0.09
C ALA A 11 -25.55 -2.54 -0.71
N ALA A 12 -26.66 -2.24 -0.04
CA ALA A 12 -27.83 -1.63 -0.68
C ALA A 12 -27.51 -0.22 -1.18
N LEU A 13 -26.90 0.62 -0.34
CA LEU A 13 -26.48 1.97 -0.72
C LEU A 13 -25.38 1.98 -1.80
N THR A 14 -24.42 1.06 -1.74
CA THR A 14 -23.42 0.88 -2.81
C THR A 14 -24.08 0.45 -4.13
N SER A 15 -25.15 -0.35 -4.08
CA SER A 15 -25.92 -0.71 -5.28
C SER A 15 -26.65 0.49 -5.86
N VAL A 16 -27.25 1.35 -5.02
CA VAL A 16 -27.86 2.61 -5.47
C VAL A 16 -26.83 3.54 -6.09
N ALA A 17 -25.63 3.65 -5.50
CA ALA A 17 -24.54 4.45 -6.07
C ALA A 17 -24.11 3.93 -7.46
N ARG A 18 -24.11 2.61 -7.69
CA ARG A 18 -23.87 2.02 -9.02
C ARG A 18 -24.98 2.32 -10.02
N ILE A 19 -26.25 2.35 -9.58
CA ILE A 19 -27.37 2.76 -10.42
C ILE A 19 -27.19 4.24 -10.81
N ALA A 20 -26.83 5.11 -9.86
CA ALA A 20 -26.52 6.51 -10.14
C ALA A 20 -25.39 6.67 -11.16
N MET A 21 -24.29 5.91 -11.02
CA MET A 21 -23.21 5.86 -12.01
C MET A 21 -23.70 5.41 -13.40
N SER A 22 -24.63 4.45 -13.50
CA SER A 22 -25.21 4.04 -14.80
C SER A 22 -26.07 5.12 -15.46
N MET A 23 -26.57 6.07 -14.66
CA MET A 23 -27.27 7.28 -15.13
C MET A 23 -26.30 8.45 -15.33
N ASP A 24 -24.99 8.22 -15.22
CA ASP A 24 -23.94 9.25 -15.24
C ASP A 24 -24.16 10.33 -14.17
N ASP A 25 -24.76 9.99 -13.02
CA ASP A 25 -25.01 10.92 -11.91
C ASP A 25 -24.02 10.68 -10.76
N GLY A 26 -22.87 11.32 -10.84
CA GLY A 26 -21.81 11.24 -9.83
C GLY A 26 -22.19 11.91 -8.51
N ASP A 27 -23.03 12.96 -8.55
CA ASP A 27 -23.48 13.68 -7.37
C ASP A 27 -24.41 12.80 -6.54
N MET A 28 -25.40 12.17 -7.18
CA MET A 28 -26.27 11.20 -6.52
C MET A 28 -25.47 10.00 -6.00
N ALA A 29 -24.48 9.52 -6.76
CA ALA A 29 -23.60 8.45 -6.30
C ALA A 29 -22.82 8.85 -5.05
N PHE A 30 -22.33 10.09 -4.97
CA PHE A 30 -21.58 10.58 -3.82
C PHE A 30 -22.47 10.84 -2.60
N ASP A 31 -23.67 11.39 -2.82
CA ASP A 31 -24.67 11.60 -1.78
C ASP A 31 -25.11 10.29 -1.11
N CYS A 32 -25.15 9.18 -1.87
CA CYS A 32 -25.38 7.85 -1.29
C CYS A 32 -24.32 7.49 -0.26
N VAL A 33 -23.04 7.82 -0.51
CA VAL A 33 -21.94 7.57 0.42
C VAL A 33 -21.97 8.54 1.60
N LYS A 34 -22.25 9.83 1.37
CA LYS A 34 -22.46 10.82 2.45
C LYS A 34 -23.58 10.37 3.39
N ARG A 35 -24.65 9.78 2.84
CA ARG A 35 -25.77 9.22 3.62
C ARG A 35 -25.39 8.01 4.46
N MET A 36 -24.42 7.18 4.04
CA MET A 36 -23.93 6.08 4.88
C MET A 36 -23.42 6.60 6.24
N LYS A 37 -22.64 7.68 6.23
CA LYS A 37 -22.12 8.32 7.45
C LYS A 37 -23.25 8.81 8.36
N LEU A 38 -24.27 9.46 7.79
CA LEU A 38 -25.45 9.94 8.54
C LEU A 38 -26.26 8.79 9.18
N LEU A 39 -26.23 7.61 8.57
CA LEU A 39 -26.91 6.41 9.06
C LEU A 39 -26.03 5.57 10.00
N GLY A 40 -24.80 6.01 10.32
CA GLY A 40 -23.85 5.22 11.12
C GLY A 40 -23.30 3.99 10.41
N ILE A 41 -23.39 3.93 9.08
CA ILE A 41 -22.91 2.84 8.25
C ILE A 41 -21.47 3.13 7.82
N THR A 42 -20.54 2.22 8.12
CA THR A 42 -19.15 2.32 7.66
C THR A 42 -19.07 2.04 6.16
N ALA A 43 -18.74 3.07 5.38
CA ALA A 43 -18.48 2.94 3.95
C ALA A 43 -17.22 2.09 3.70
N ARG A 44 -17.10 1.55 2.48
CA ARG A 44 -15.93 0.79 2.01
C ARG A 44 -15.37 1.43 0.74
N VAL A 45 -14.17 1.05 0.31
CA VAL A 45 -13.57 1.52 -0.96
C VAL A 45 -14.57 1.38 -2.13
N ARG A 46 -15.21 0.20 -2.24
CA ARG A 46 -16.23 -0.09 -3.26
C ARG A 46 -17.46 0.82 -3.25
N SER A 47 -17.74 1.50 -2.13
CA SER A 47 -18.86 2.44 -2.01
C SER A 47 -18.55 3.74 -2.74
N TYR A 48 -17.28 4.15 -2.78
CA TYR A 48 -16.81 5.40 -3.40
C TYR A 48 -16.55 5.27 -4.90
N GLY A 49 -16.17 4.07 -5.36
CA GLY A 49 -15.87 3.79 -6.76
C GLY A 49 -16.88 4.41 -7.75
N PRO A 50 -18.21 4.21 -7.60
CA PRO A 50 -19.19 4.76 -8.51
C PRO A 50 -19.11 6.29 -8.67
N ALA A 51 -18.99 7.04 -7.56
CA ALA A 51 -18.87 8.49 -7.60
C ALA A 51 -17.52 8.92 -8.23
N LEU A 52 -16.42 8.30 -7.78
CA LEU A 52 -15.08 8.62 -8.25
C LEU A 52 -14.94 8.42 -9.76
N PHE A 53 -15.33 7.25 -10.28
CA PHE A 53 -15.20 6.94 -11.70
C PHE A 53 -16.14 7.80 -12.56
N THR A 54 -17.33 8.13 -12.07
CA THR A 54 -18.25 9.05 -12.79
C THR A 54 -17.63 10.44 -12.93
N PHE A 55 -17.12 11.02 -11.84
CA PHE A 55 -16.46 12.33 -11.92
C PHE A 55 -15.16 12.30 -12.74
N CYS A 56 -14.40 11.20 -12.66
CA CYS A 56 -13.23 10.99 -13.52
C CYS A 56 -13.61 11.00 -15.02
N ASN A 57 -14.68 10.30 -15.40
CA ASN A 57 -15.15 10.24 -16.79
C ASN A 57 -15.68 11.60 -17.28
N LYS A 58 -16.29 12.39 -16.39
CA LYS A 58 -16.74 13.77 -16.69
C LYS A 58 -15.61 14.79 -16.73
N GLY A 59 -14.42 14.43 -16.22
CA GLY A 59 -13.29 15.35 -16.12
C GLY A 59 -13.42 16.38 -14.99
N ASP A 60 -14.31 16.16 -14.02
CA ASP A 60 -14.51 17.06 -12.88
C ASP A 60 -13.45 16.80 -11.80
N ILE A 61 -12.27 17.41 -11.97
CA ILE A 61 -11.12 17.19 -11.08
C ILE A 61 -11.39 17.63 -9.64
N ASP A 62 -12.14 18.71 -9.44
CA ASP A 62 -12.38 19.25 -8.10
C ASP A 62 -13.27 18.30 -7.30
N LYS A 63 -14.33 17.76 -7.92
CA LYS A 63 -15.17 16.73 -7.28
C LYS A 63 -14.44 15.41 -7.08
N VAL A 64 -13.57 14.99 -8.00
CA VAL A 64 -12.74 13.80 -7.83
C VAL A 64 -11.87 13.92 -6.55
N PHE A 65 -11.27 15.09 -6.29
CA PHE A 65 -10.52 15.32 -5.06
C PHE A 65 -11.41 15.56 -3.83
N GLU A 66 -12.64 16.03 -3.98
CA GLU A 66 -13.63 16.05 -2.88
C GLU A 66 -13.97 14.63 -2.42
N VAL A 67 -14.18 13.70 -3.36
CA VAL A 67 -14.43 12.28 -3.06
C VAL A 67 -13.22 11.67 -2.34
N GLU A 68 -12.01 11.91 -2.83
CA GLU A 68 -10.77 11.41 -2.22
C GLU A 68 -10.53 11.98 -0.81
N ALA A 69 -10.79 13.27 -0.61
CA ALA A 69 -10.72 13.90 0.71
C ALA A 69 -11.73 13.26 1.67
N HIS A 70 -12.97 13.04 1.23
CA HIS A 70 -13.98 12.36 2.03
C HIS A 70 -13.61 10.90 2.33
N MET A 71 -12.97 10.16 1.42
CA MET A 71 -12.43 8.83 1.71
C MET A 71 -11.42 8.89 2.86
N SER A 72 -10.45 9.82 2.76
CA SER A 72 -9.41 10.01 3.78
C SER A 72 -9.99 10.41 5.15
N GLU A 73 -10.99 11.30 5.19
CA GLU A 73 -11.70 11.69 6.42
C GLU A 73 -12.42 10.53 7.11
N ASN A 74 -12.85 9.54 6.35
CA ASN A 74 -13.50 8.34 6.88
C ASN A 74 -12.50 7.19 7.13
N GLY A 75 -11.19 7.47 7.05
CA GLY A 75 -10.14 6.47 7.28
C GLY A 75 -10.04 5.40 6.18
N ILE A 76 -10.59 5.67 5.00
CA ILE A 76 -10.59 4.74 3.86
C ILE A 76 -9.50 5.18 2.90
N GLN A 77 -8.53 4.30 2.68
CA GLN A 77 -7.45 4.54 1.71
C GLN A 77 -7.86 4.04 0.32
N PRO A 78 -7.64 4.82 -0.74
CA PRO A 78 -7.83 4.35 -2.11
C PRO A 78 -6.88 3.19 -2.45
N GLU A 79 -7.38 2.23 -3.22
CA GLU A 79 -6.60 1.14 -3.81
C GLU A 79 -5.98 1.60 -5.14
N GLU A 80 -5.22 0.72 -5.82
CA GLU A 80 -4.51 1.09 -7.04
C GLU A 80 -5.45 1.58 -8.15
N SER A 81 -6.60 0.95 -8.35
CA SER A 81 -7.56 1.34 -9.40
C SER A 81 -8.05 2.78 -9.26
N GLU A 82 -8.37 3.20 -8.03
CA GLU A 82 -8.81 4.54 -7.71
C GLU A 82 -7.67 5.55 -7.87
N LEU A 83 -6.46 5.20 -7.40
CA LEU A 83 -5.27 6.05 -7.56
C LEU A 83 -4.86 6.20 -9.04
N GLU A 84 -4.99 5.15 -9.85
CA GLU A 84 -4.74 5.20 -11.29
C GLU A 84 -5.69 6.18 -11.98
N ALA A 85 -7.00 6.13 -11.65
CA ALA A 85 -7.99 7.05 -12.20
C ALA A 85 -7.73 8.51 -11.79
N LEU A 86 -7.43 8.73 -10.50
CA LEU A 86 -7.00 10.03 -9.97
C LEU A 86 -5.75 10.57 -10.67
N LEU A 87 -4.78 9.70 -10.95
CA LEU A 87 -3.54 10.06 -11.62
C LEU A 87 -3.81 10.44 -13.08
N ARG A 88 -4.61 9.65 -13.78
CA ARG A 88 -4.99 9.88 -15.19
C ARG A 88 -5.66 11.23 -15.39
N ILE A 89 -6.67 11.56 -14.58
CA ILE A 89 -7.34 12.87 -14.66
C ILE A 89 -6.40 14.02 -14.27
N SER A 90 -5.53 13.82 -13.26
CA SER A 90 -4.55 14.84 -12.84
C SER A 90 -3.52 15.15 -13.93
N ILE A 91 -3.07 14.12 -14.67
CA ILE A 91 -2.19 14.27 -15.83
C ILE A 91 -2.90 15.03 -16.95
N ALA A 92 -4.14 14.65 -17.28
CA ALA A 92 -4.93 15.30 -18.32
C ALA A 92 -5.19 16.80 -18.00
N ALA A 93 -5.50 17.11 -16.74
CA ALA A 93 -5.69 18.47 -16.24
C ALA A 93 -4.37 19.24 -16.00
N ARG A 94 -3.21 18.60 -16.22
CA ARG A 94 -1.87 19.18 -16.03
C ARG A 94 -1.61 19.70 -14.61
N ARG A 95 -2.24 19.10 -13.59
CA ARG A 95 -2.07 19.46 -12.17
C ARG A 95 -0.87 18.75 -11.56
N GLY A 96 0.32 19.32 -11.76
CA GLY A 96 1.58 18.72 -11.31
C GLY A 96 1.73 18.54 -9.80
N ASP A 97 1.08 19.40 -9.01
CA ASP A 97 0.97 19.28 -7.56
C ASP A 97 0.20 18.01 -7.15
N LYS A 98 -0.95 17.78 -7.82
CA LYS A 98 -1.79 16.60 -7.61
C LYS A 98 -1.11 15.32 -8.07
N VAL A 99 -0.42 15.34 -9.21
CA VAL A 99 0.39 14.19 -9.66
C VAL A 99 1.45 13.83 -8.63
N TYR A 100 2.20 14.81 -8.10
CA TYR A 100 3.20 14.57 -7.06
C TYR A 100 2.58 13.93 -5.81
N TYR A 101 1.45 14.48 -5.35
CA TYR A 101 0.69 13.94 -4.21
C TYR A 101 0.28 12.48 -4.43
N LEU A 102 -0.25 12.14 -5.61
CA LEU A 102 -0.72 10.79 -5.93
C LEU A 102 0.41 9.78 -6.07
N LEU A 103 1.58 10.19 -6.59
CA LEU A 103 2.77 9.31 -6.61
C LEU A 103 3.21 8.94 -5.19
N HIS A 104 3.09 9.84 -4.22
CA HIS A 104 3.33 9.51 -2.81
C HIS A 104 2.30 8.54 -2.25
N LYS A 105 1.02 8.69 -2.61
CA LYS A 105 -0.02 7.71 -2.22
C LYS A 105 0.23 6.32 -2.83
N LEU A 106 0.65 6.25 -4.09
CA LEU A 106 1.05 4.99 -4.72
C LEU A 106 2.24 4.36 -3.98
N ARG A 107 3.23 5.17 -3.60
CA ARG A 107 4.38 4.72 -2.81
C ARG A 107 3.96 4.13 -1.45
N THR A 108 3.03 4.77 -0.73
CA THR A 108 2.61 4.31 0.61
C THR A 108 1.64 3.14 0.56
N ASN A 109 0.66 3.17 -0.35
CA ASN A 109 -0.49 2.26 -0.31
C ASN A 109 -0.30 1.03 -1.22
N VAL A 110 0.46 1.17 -2.30
CA VAL A 110 0.57 0.16 -3.38
C VAL A 110 1.98 -0.44 -3.45
N ARG A 111 3.02 0.38 -3.30
CA ARG A 111 4.47 0.04 -3.36
C ARG A 111 4.94 -0.43 -4.73
N GLN A 112 4.25 -1.39 -5.36
CA GLN A 112 4.54 -1.91 -6.71
C GLN A 112 3.30 -1.74 -7.58
N VAL A 113 3.44 -0.98 -8.67
CA VAL A 113 2.32 -0.64 -9.55
C VAL A 113 2.17 -1.65 -10.68
N SER A 114 0.94 -1.80 -11.16
CA SER A 114 0.60 -2.53 -12.38
C SER A 114 1.18 -1.87 -13.64
N ALA A 115 1.17 -2.62 -14.75
CA ALA A 115 1.64 -2.12 -16.03
C ALA A 115 0.86 -0.89 -16.52
N SER A 116 -0.46 -0.84 -16.32
CA SER A 116 -1.29 0.32 -16.72
C SER A 116 -0.90 1.59 -15.97
N THR A 117 -0.74 1.49 -14.65
CA THR A 117 -0.28 2.61 -13.82
C THR A 117 1.15 3.02 -14.20
N ALA A 118 2.05 2.06 -14.45
CA ALA A 118 3.42 2.35 -14.87
C ALA A 118 3.48 3.12 -16.20
N GLU A 119 2.67 2.75 -17.18
CA GLU A 119 2.54 3.46 -18.47
C GLU A 119 2.06 4.90 -18.28
N LEU A 120 1.11 5.15 -17.37
CA LEU A 120 0.66 6.51 -17.04
C LEU A 120 1.78 7.34 -16.40
N ILE A 121 2.53 6.76 -15.47
CA ILE A 121 3.66 7.42 -14.82
C ILE A 121 4.74 7.75 -15.86
N GLU A 122 5.06 6.81 -16.74
CA GLU A 122 5.99 7.03 -17.86
C GLU A 122 5.51 8.16 -18.78
N ALA A 123 4.23 8.14 -19.17
CA ALA A 123 3.63 9.18 -20.01
C ALA A 123 3.69 10.55 -19.34
N TRP A 124 3.47 10.63 -18.02
CA TRP A 124 3.62 11.87 -17.26
C TRP A 124 5.05 12.41 -17.37
N PHE A 125 6.07 11.60 -17.08
CA PHE A 125 7.46 12.07 -17.09
C PHE A 125 7.96 12.42 -18.49
N LYS A 126 7.44 11.78 -19.54
CA LYS A 126 7.70 12.15 -20.94
C LYS A 126 6.97 13.42 -21.39
N SER A 127 6.00 13.91 -20.61
CA SER A 127 5.18 15.06 -20.99
C SER A 127 5.93 16.39 -20.91
N LEU A 128 5.50 17.36 -21.73
CA LEU A 128 6.00 18.72 -21.67
C LEU A 128 5.69 19.39 -20.32
N THR A 129 4.56 19.05 -19.69
CA THR A 129 4.17 19.57 -18.37
C THR A 129 5.21 19.19 -17.32
N ALA A 130 5.56 17.90 -17.21
CA ALA A 130 6.55 17.42 -16.24
C ALA A 130 7.92 18.09 -16.41
N SER A 131 8.34 18.36 -17.65
CA SER A 131 9.63 19.03 -17.91
C SER A 131 9.71 20.50 -17.47
N ARG A 132 8.56 21.14 -17.30
CA ARG A 132 8.46 22.55 -16.91
C ARG A 132 8.37 22.74 -15.40
N LEU A 133 7.99 21.67 -14.69
CA LEU A 133 7.87 21.66 -13.24
C LEU A 133 9.25 21.54 -12.56
N GLY A 134 9.27 21.95 -11.29
CA GLY A 134 10.40 21.77 -10.40
C GLY A 134 11.25 23.01 -10.13
N LYS A 135 11.96 22.94 -9.01
CA LYS A 135 12.84 24.01 -8.52
C LYS A 135 14.25 23.81 -9.07
N ARG A 136 14.90 24.87 -9.54
CA ARG A 136 16.32 24.84 -10.02
C ARG A 136 17.34 24.91 -8.88
N LYS A 137 16.96 25.53 -7.77
CA LYS A 137 17.78 25.66 -6.57
C LYS A 137 17.00 25.05 -5.42
N TRP A 138 17.67 24.26 -4.61
CA TRP A 138 17.16 23.65 -3.40
C TRP A 138 18.31 23.53 -2.41
N ASP A 139 17.98 23.52 -1.12
CA ASP A 139 18.97 23.32 -0.08
C ASP A 139 19.28 21.82 0.03
N ALA A 140 20.56 21.47 -0.16
CA ALA A 140 21.03 20.10 -0.04
C ALA A 140 20.91 19.57 1.39
N LYS A 141 21.03 20.45 2.39
CA LYS A 141 20.90 20.09 3.80
C LYS A 141 19.44 19.76 4.14
N GLU A 142 18.52 20.63 3.74
CA GLU A 142 17.07 20.39 3.90
C GLU A 142 16.64 19.09 3.19
N LEU A 143 17.17 18.83 1.99
CA LEU A 143 16.90 17.60 1.27
C LEU A 143 17.42 16.36 2.01
N ALA A 144 18.65 16.40 2.54
CA ALA A 144 19.22 15.30 3.29
C ALA A 144 18.42 15.02 4.57
N GLU A 145 18.09 16.06 5.33
CA GLU A 145 17.25 15.97 6.53
C GLU A 145 15.86 15.39 6.21
N ALA A 146 15.25 15.82 5.08
CA ALA A 146 13.96 15.31 4.65
C ALA A 146 14.00 13.82 4.24
N ILE A 147 15.09 13.38 3.61
CA ILE A 147 15.31 11.96 3.26
C ILE A 147 15.47 11.11 4.52
N GLU A 148 16.27 11.58 5.48
CA GLU A 148 16.49 10.89 6.76
C GLU A 148 15.18 10.76 7.55
N ASN A 149 14.46 11.86 7.72
CA ASN A 149 13.16 11.88 8.39
C ASN A 149 12.10 11.03 7.66
N GLY A 150 12.26 10.81 6.34
CA GLY A 150 11.40 9.96 5.53
C GLY A 150 11.73 8.47 5.57
N GLY A 151 12.69 8.03 6.38
CA GLY A 151 13.14 6.63 6.42
C GLY A 151 14.00 6.24 5.22
N ALA A 152 14.85 7.17 4.75
CA ALA A 152 15.82 7.03 3.66
C ALA A 152 15.26 6.83 2.23
N GLY A 153 13.94 6.65 2.05
CA GLY A 153 13.35 6.31 0.76
C GLY A 153 12.73 7.46 -0.04
N TRP A 154 12.50 8.64 0.55
CA TRP A 154 11.78 9.75 -0.09
C TRP A 154 11.95 11.06 0.70
N HIS A 155 11.67 12.22 0.09
CA HIS A 155 11.87 13.54 0.74
C HIS A 155 10.63 14.44 0.85
N GLY A 156 9.59 14.26 0.02
CA GLY A 156 8.35 15.04 0.17
C GLY A 156 8.37 16.52 -0.28
N LEU A 157 9.54 17.14 -0.51
CA LEU A 157 9.73 18.57 -0.84
C LEU A 157 9.20 19.06 -2.23
N GLY A 158 8.54 18.21 -3.01
CA GLY A 158 8.04 18.54 -4.35
C GLY A 158 9.03 18.22 -5.48
N TRP A 159 8.73 18.67 -6.69
CA TRP A 159 9.58 18.42 -7.87
C TRP A 159 10.93 19.15 -7.77
N LEU A 160 12.03 18.42 -7.94
CA LEU A 160 13.39 18.95 -7.96
C LEU A 160 13.98 18.87 -9.38
N GLY A 161 14.83 19.82 -9.73
CA GLY A 161 15.36 19.97 -11.09
C GLY A 161 14.38 20.68 -12.03
N LYS A 162 14.85 20.97 -13.25
CA LYS A 162 14.03 21.53 -14.33
C LYS A 162 14.59 21.12 -15.68
N GLY A 163 13.73 20.76 -16.63
CA GLY A 163 14.12 20.31 -17.96
C GLY A 163 13.51 18.96 -18.32
N LYS A 164 13.88 18.44 -19.48
CA LYS A 164 13.35 17.16 -19.98
C LYS A 164 13.82 16.02 -19.07
N TRP A 165 12.88 15.18 -18.64
CA TRP A 165 13.20 13.95 -17.91
C TRP A 165 13.80 12.91 -18.85
N SER A 166 14.80 12.18 -18.37
CA SER A 166 15.30 10.95 -19.01
C SER A 166 14.55 9.77 -18.40
N VAL A 167 13.75 9.08 -19.22
CA VAL A 167 12.88 7.98 -18.78
C VAL A 167 13.30 6.71 -19.50
N ALA A 168 13.57 5.64 -18.76
CA ALA A 168 14.00 4.36 -19.29
C ALA A 168 13.37 3.20 -18.51
N HIS A 169 13.07 2.12 -19.22
CA HIS A 169 12.74 0.83 -18.62
C HIS A 169 14.05 0.10 -18.31
N THR A 170 14.17 -0.43 -17.09
CA THR A 170 15.42 -1.04 -16.62
C THR A 170 15.15 -2.07 -15.54
N SER A 171 16.17 -2.83 -15.19
CA SER A 171 16.18 -3.77 -14.07
C SER A 171 17.12 -3.28 -12.97
N VAL A 172 16.94 -3.87 -11.79
CA VAL A 172 17.79 -3.66 -10.62
C VAL A 172 18.56 -4.95 -10.39
N ASP A 173 19.87 -4.83 -10.14
CA ASP A 173 20.70 -5.99 -9.84
C ASP A 173 20.49 -6.52 -8.40
N VAL A 174 21.24 -7.57 -8.06
CA VAL A 174 21.13 -8.24 -6.75
C VAL A 174 21.56 -7.36 -5.57
N ASP A 175 22.36 -6.32 -5.84
CA ASP A 175 22.86 -5.38 -4.83
C ASP A 175 21.96 -4.14 -4.69
N GLY A 176 20.86 -4.10 -5.45
CA GLY A 176 19.92 -2.99 -5.44
C GLY A 176 20.33 -1.82 -6.32
N VAL A 177 21.23 -2.00 -7.29
CA VAL A 177 21.70 -0.93 -8.19
C VAL A 177 20.89 -0.93 -9.49
N CYS A 178 20.41 0.25 -9.88
CA CYS A 178 19.68 0.45 -11.13
C CYS A 178 20.61 0.35 -12.34
N MET A 179 20.32 -0.55 -13.28
CA MET A 179 21.16 -0.79 -14.46
C MET A 179 21.16 0.36 -15.48
N SER A 180 20.21 1.29 -15.41
CA SER A 180 20.15 2.45 -16.31
C SER A 180 20.91 3.66 -15.78
N CYS A 181 20.80 3.98 -14.48
CA CYS A 181 21.37 5.21 -13.92
C CYS A 181 22.50 4.98 -12.91
N GLY A 182 22.80 3.73 -12.56
CA GLY A 182 23.88 3.38 -11.61
C GLY A 182 23.61 3.75 -10.15
N HIS A 183 22.44 4.31 -9.83
CA HIS A 183 22.09 4.65 -8.45
C HIS A 183 21.63 3.41 -7.69
N LYS A 184 22.04 3.33 -6.41
CA LYS A 184 21.61 2.29 -5.47
C LYS A 184 20.28 2.68 -4.83
N LEU A 185 19.33 1.76 -4.81
CA LEU A 185 18.07 1.93 -4.10
C LEU A 185 18.31 1.99 -2.58
N ALA A 186 17.52 2.82 -1.91
CA ALA A 186 17.57 2.93 -0.45
C ALA A 186 16.96 1.70 0.22
N THR A 187 17.57 1.28 1.33
CA THR A 187 16.94 0.37 2.29
C THR A 187 16.02 1.19 3.18
N ILE A 188 14.71 0.89 3.13
CA ILE A 188 13.71 1.58 3.92
C ILE A 188 13.55 0.83 5.24
N ASP A 189 13.84 1.53 6.34
CA ASP A 189 13.64 0.99 7.67
C ASP A 189 12.14 0.84 7.96
N LEU A 190 11.77 -0.26 8.61
CA LEU A 190 10.43 -0.45 9.14
C LEU A 190 10.35 0.27 10.49
N ASP A 191 9.32 1.08 10.69
CA ASP A 191 9.12 1.79 11.96
C ASP A 191 8.97 0.77 13.11
N PRO A 192 9.81 0.84 14.16
CA PRO A 192 9.67 -0.02 15.34
C PRO A 192 8.30 0.07 16.00
N VAL A 193 7.66 1.26 15.99
CA VAL A 193 6.33 1.48 16.56
C VAL A 193 5.26 0.77 15.73
N GLU A 194 5.31 0.88 14.40
CA GLU A 194 4.41 0.12 13.52
C GLU A 194 4.61 -1.39 13.68
N THR A 195 5.86 -1.82 13.80
CA THR A 195 6.22 -3.23 14.02
C THR A 195 5.63 -3.77 15.32
N GLU A 196 5.71 -2.99 16.41
CA GLU A 196 5.13 -3.35 17.71
C GLU A 196 3.59 -3.38 17.65
N ASN A 197 2.97 -2.41 16.99
CA ASN A 197 1.51 -2.37 16.80
C ASN A 197 1.01 -3.55 15.96
N PHE A 198 1.77 -3.94 14.94
CA PHE A 198 1.51 -5.13 14.15
C PHE A 198 1.60 -6.40 15.00
N ALA A 199 2.67 -6.55 15.80
CA ALA A 199 2.85 -7.69 16.70
C ALA A 199 1.69 -7.84 17.70
N LYS A 200 1.25 -6.73 18.32
CA LYS A 200 0.06 -6.71 19.21
C LYS A 200 -1.22 -7.12 18.50
N SER A 201 -1.41 -6.66 17.26
CA SER A 201 -2.59 -7.00 16.45
C SER A 201 -2.61 -8.48 16.08
N VAL A 202 -1.47 -9.05 15.69
CA VAL A 202 -1.30 -10.49 15.43
C VAL A 202 -1.59 -11.29 16.69
N ALA A 203 -1.03 -10.89 17.85
CA ALA A 203 -1.28 -11.56 19.12
C ALA A 203 -2.77 -11.52 19.53
N SER A 204 -3.44 -10.39 19.33
CA SER A 204 -4.88 -10.25 19.57
C SER A 204 -5.70 -11.19 18.68
N LEU A 205 -5.35 -11.29 17.39
CA LEU A 205 -6.02 -12.18 16.46
C LEU A 205 -5.80 -13.66 16.80
N ALA A 206 -4.56 -14.03 17.15
CA ALA A 206 -4.22 -15.39 17.56
C ALA A 206 -4.98 -15.79 18.83
N ASN A 207 -5.02 -14.92 19.85
CA ASN A 207 -5.77 -15.17 21.09
C ASN A 207 -7.29 -15.32 20.88
N LYS A 208 -7.86 -14.70 19.83
CA LYS A 208 -9.28 -14.87 19.48
C LYS A 208 -9.57 -16.19 18.77
N ARG A 209 -8.58 -16.76 18.06
CA ARG A 209 -8.75 -17.96 17.22
C ARG A 209 -8.29 -19.22 17.93
N GLU A 210 -7.20 -19.14 18.68
CA GLU A 210 -6.57 -20.27 19.37
C GLU A 210 -7.33 -20.64 20.65
N ARG A 211 -7.50 -21.94 20.86
CA ARG A 211 -8.19 -22.46 22.05
C ARG A 211 -7.25 -22.52 23.25
N ASN A 212 -7.85 -22.58 24.45
CA ASN A 212 -7.19 -23.01 25.68
C ASN A 212 -5.90 -22.26 26.05
N SER A 213 -5.77 -20.97 25.72
CA SER A 213 -4.59 -20.13 26.00
C SER A 213 -3.27 -20.66 25.41
N ASN A 214 -3.32 -21.53 24.40
CA ASN A 214 -2.12 -22.13 23.80
C ASN A 214 -1.15 -21.07 23.27
N PHE A 215 -1.67 -20.02 22.63
CA PHE A 215 -0.85 -18.92 22.13
C PHE A 215 -0.11 -18.19 23.26
N GLN A 216 -0.77 -17.91 24.38
CA GLN A 216 -0.14 -17.25 25.54
C GLN A 216 0.97 -18.12 26.16
N LYS A 217 0.78 -19.44 26.19
CA LYS A 217 1.83 -20.37 26.62
C LYS A 217 3.03 -20.33 25.68
N PHE A 218 2.80 -20.28 24.38
CA PHE A 218 3.85 -20.13 23.38
C PHE A 218 4.58 -18.78 23.51
N GLN A 219 3.87 -17.67 23.76
CA GLN A 219 4.50 -16.37 24.02
C GLN A 219 5.48 -16.44 25.20
N LYS A 220 5.04 -16.98 26.35
CA LYS A 220 5.90 -17.16 27.53
C LYS A 220 7.09 -18.07 27.26
N TRP A 221 6.90 -19.11 26.44
CA TRP A 221 7.98 -20.00 26.03
C TRP A 221 8.99 -19.23 25.15
N LEU A 222 8.51 -18.44 24.19
CA LEU A 222 9.36 -17.66 23.30
C LEU A 222 10.20 -16.63 24.08
N ASP A 223 9.60 -15.96 25.07
CA ASP A 223 10.27 -15.01 25.94
C ASP A 223 11.38 -15.67 26.79
N TYR A 224 11.18 -16.93 27.20
CA TYR A 224 12.13 -17.66 28.03
C TYR A 224 13.29 -18.28 27.24
N TYR A 225 13.03 -18.85 26.06
CA TYR A 225 14.02 -19.60 25.27
C TYR A 225 14.71 -18.78 24.18
N GLY A 226 14.21 -17.59 23.85
CA GLY A 226 14.87 -16.68 22.92
C GLY A 226 16.22 -16.16 23.44
N PRO A 227 16.97 -15.39 22.63
CA PRO A 227 16.61 -14.91 21.29
C PRO A 227 17.05 -15.86 20.16
N PHE A 228 16.22 -15.91 19.12
CA PHE A 228 16.47 -16.64 17.88
C PHE A 228 16.80 -15.66 16.74
N GLU A 229 17.79 -15.98 15.92
CA GLU A 229 18.15 -15.16 14.75
C GLU A 229 17.29 -15.49 13.51
N ALA A 230 16.62 -16.65 13.51
CA ALA A 230 15.74 -17.10 12.45
C ALA A 230 14.62 -17.99 12.98
N VAL A 231 13.47 -17.95 12.29
CA VAL A 231 12.32 -18.83 12.53
C VAL A 231 12.00 -19.56 11.22
N VAL A 232 11.72 -20.87 11.29
CA VAL A 232 11.47 -21.74 10.14
C VAL A 232 10.10 -22.42 10.27
N ASP A 233 9.26 -22.27 9.26
CA ASP A 233 8.05 -23.08 9.10
C ASP A 233 8.45 -24.48 8.60
N ALA A 234 8.58 -25.43 9.52
CA ALA A 234 9.03 -26.77 9.18
C ALA A 234 8.00 -27.53 8.35
N ALA A 235 6.70 -27.29 8.56
CA ALA A 235 5.64 -27.93 7.80
C ALA A 235 5.70 -27.51 6.33
N ASN A 236 5.87 -26.20 6.08
CA ASN A 236 6.06 -25.68 4.73
C ASN A 236 7.31 -26.26 4.06
N VAL A 237 8.45 -26.25 4.76
CA VAL A 237 9.71 -26.79 4.23
C VAL A 237 9.58 -28.27 3.85
N ALA A 238 8.98 -29.07 4.72
CA ALA A 238 8.80 -30.50 4.53
C ALA A 238 7.89 -30.85 3.35
N LEU A 239 6.87 -30.02 3.06
CA LEU A 239 5.87 -30.27 2.03
C LEU A 239 6.15 -29.55 0.70
N TYR A 240 7.01 -28.53 0.69
CA TYR A 240 7.31 -27.77 -0.53
C TYR A 240 7.85 -28.67 -1.65
N CYS A 241 7.12 -28.74 -2.77
CA CYS A 241 7.37 -29.62 -3.91
C CYS A 241 7.50 -31.11 -3.54
N GLN A 242 6.83 -31.56 -2.48
CA GLN A 242 6.83 -32.97 -2.04
C GLN A 242 5.40 -33.50 -1.93
N LYS A 243 5.21 -34.78 -2.27
CA LYS A 243 3.92 -35.48 -2.06
C LYS A 243 3.75 -35.98 -0.62
N ARG A 244 4.85 -36.10 0.13
CA ARG A 244 4.89 -36.62 1.50
C ARG A 244 5.82 -35.74 2.34
N PHE A 245 5.59 -35.73 3.65
CA PHE A 245 6.38 -34.95 4.59
C PHE A 245 7.85 -35.41 4.63
N ALA A 246 8.78 -34.54 4.26
CA ALA A 246 10.21 -34.87 4.18
C ALA A 246 11.02 -34.27 5.34
N VAL A 247 11.17 -35.01 6.44
CA VAL A 247 11.92 -34.57 7.64
C VAL A 247 13.39 -34.24 7.34
N ASN A 248 14.03 -35.03 6.48
CA ASN A 248 15.43 -34.82 6.08
C ASN A 248 15.64 -33.45 5.41
N LYS A 249 14.63 -32.96 4.68
CA LYS A 249 14.66 -31.66 4.03
C LYS A 249 14.60 -30.52 5.05
N VAL A 250 13.77 -30.66 6.09
CA VAL A 250 13.73 -29.70 7.21
C VAL A 250 15.11 -29.60 7.86
N SER A 251 15.71 -30.75 8.18
CA SER A 251 17.04 -30.79 8.80
C SER A 251 18.11 -30.13 7.93
N ALA A 252 18.10 -30.41 6.62
CA ALA A 252 19.02 -29.80 5.67
C ALA A 252 18.87 -28.27 5.61
N VAL A 253 17.63 -27.76 5.56
CA VAL A 253 17.35 -26.32 5.52
C VAL A 253 17.73 -25.64 6.83
N VAL A 254 17.34 -26.19 7.97
CA VAL A 254 17.68 -25.65 9.30
C VAL A 254 19.20 -25.57 9.47
N ASN A 255 19.93 -26.60 9.07
CA ASN A 255 21.39 -26.60 9.11
C ASN A 255 22.01 -25.59 8.13
N ALA A 256 21.47 -25.48 6.92
CA ALA A 256 21.95 -24.50 5.94
C ALA A 256 21.74 -23.06 6.41
N ILE A 257 20.59 -22.74 7.00
CA ILE A 257 20.31 -21.43 7.60
C ILE A 257 21.28 -21.18 8.75
N ARG A 258 21.44 -22.14 9.66
CA ARG A 258 22.37 -22.03 10.80
C ARG A 258 23.78 -21.65 10.38
N GLN A 259 24.30 -22.21 9.28
CA GLN A 259 25.66 -21.87 8.81
C GLN A 259 25.80 -20.45 8.27
N LYS A 260 24.69 -19.82 7.85
CA LYS A 260 24.64 -18.44 7.35
C LYS A 260 24.41 -17.41 8.44
N LEU A 261 23.97 -17.83 9.63
CA LEU A 261 23.68 -16.92 10.74
C LEU A 261 24.97 -16.43 11.42
N PRO A 262 25.07 -15.14 11.78
CA PRO A 262 26.23 -14.58 12.46
C PRO A 262 26.63 -15.35 13.72
N MET A 263 25.68 -15.69 14.59
CA MET A 263 25.98 -16.42 15.83
C MET A 263 25.87 -17.94 15.69
N LYS A 264 25.55 -18.45 14.49
CA LYS A 264 25.32 -19.87 14.20
C LYS A 264 24.37 -20.56 15.20
N ARG A 265 23.41 -19.82 15.77
CA ARG A 265 22.39 -20.41 16.66
C ARG A 265 21.45 -21.30 15.86
N CYS A 266 20.90 -22.32 16.52
CA CYS A 266 19.87 -23.12 15.87
C CYS A 266 18.64 -22.23 15.63
N PRO A 267 18.10 -22.16 14.39
CA PRO A 267 16.83 -21.50 14.14
C PRO A 267 15.72 -22.11 14.98
N LEU A 268 14.77 -21.29 15.44
CA LEU A 268 13.50 -21.82 15.93
C LEU A 268 12.77 -22.43 14.75
N TYR A 269 12.24 -23.64 14.87
CA TYR A 269 11.36 -24.20 13.85
C TYR A 269 10.07 -24.73 14.48
N TYR A 270 8.95 -24.49 13.82
CA TYR A 270 7.63 -24.93 14.27
C TYR A 270 6.98 -25.83 13.21
N CYS A 271 6.20 -26.81 13.67
CA CYS A 271 5.42 -27.70 12.82
C CYS A 271 4.03 -27.82 13.43
N THR A 272 3.00 -27.50 12.65
CA THR A 272 1.58 -27.59 13.03
C THR A 272 0.92 -28.83 12.47
#